data_AF-A0A381TK80-F1
#
_entry.id   AF-A0A381TK80-F1
#
_cell.length_a   1.000
_cell.length_b   1.000
_cell.length_c   1.000
_cell.angle_alpha   90.00
_cell.angle_beta   90.00
_cell.angle_gamma   90.00
#
_symmetry.space_group_name_H-M   'P 1'
#
loop_
_entity.id
_entity.type
_entity.pdbx_description
1 polymer ?
#
loop_
_entity_poly.entity_id
_entity_poly.type
_entity_poly.pdbx_seq_one_letter_code
_entity_poly.pdbx_strand_id
1 'polypeptide(L)'
;MGLPTPYQEYIHLSRYARYKYDEKRRETWEETVERYFNFFQLHIKEMCDVKLTDKVIDPIRSAVINLEVMPSMRCLMTAGDALSRENVCGYNCSYIAVDSLRSFDEMLYVLMNGTGVGFSVERQYVQNLPVINEEFHDTDTVIIVSDSKLGWAKALKELIFLLAGGQVPKWNLSRVRPAGAPLKTFGGRASGPQPLEDLFRFAINIFREAAGRKLTSLECHDICCKIAEVVVVGGVRRSALISLSNLSDDRMRHAKAGRWWESNVQRALANNSACYTEKPDMGIFMEEWKSLYESKSGERGMFNRQAAKSQAA
;
A
#
# COMPACT_ATOMS: atom_id res chain seq x y z
N MET A 1 31.80 12.83 1.34
CA MET A 1 32.10 12.45 2.74
C MET A 1 31.19 11.26 3.05
N GLY A 2 31.68 10.23 3.73
CA GLY A 2 30.82 9.09 4.09
C GLY A 2 29.77 9.49 5.13
N LEU A 3 28.69 8.72 5.25
CA LEU A 3 27.78 8.91 6.40
C LEU A 3 28.52 8.53 7.70
N PRO A 4 28.14 9.09 8.87
CA PRO A 4 28.96 9.00 10.08
C PRO A 4 29.23 7.57 10.60
N THR A 5 28.35 6.62 10.28
CA THR A 5 28.47 5.23 10.73
C THR A 5 28.27 4.24 9.58
N PRO A 6 28.92 3.06 9.63
CA PRO A 6 28.71 1.99 8.66
C PRO A 6 27.24 1.55 8.54
N TYR A 7 26.47 1.65 9.62
CA TYR A 7 25.05 1.32 9.62
C TYR A 7 24.23 2.34 8.82
N GLN A 8 24.51 3.64 8.96
CA GLN A 8 23.88 4.68 8.15
C GLN A 8 24.26 4.53 6.67
N GLU A 9 25.52 4.25 6.37
CA GLU A 9 25.98 3.98 5.00
C GLU A 9 25.23 2.79 4.38
N TYR A 10 25.11 1.68 5.11
CA TYR A 10 24.35 0.52 4.65
C TYR A 10 22.87 0.86 4.38
N ILE A 11 22.21 1.60 5.28
CA ILE A 11 20.81 2.01 5.09
C ILE A 11 20.67 2.89 3.85
N HIS A 12 21.52 3.90 3.70
CA HIS A 12 21.51 4.79 2.54
C HIS A 12 21.69 4.01 1.23
N LEU A 13 22.76 3.20 1.14
CA LEU A 13 23.07 2.42 -0.05
C LEU A 13 21.97 1.42 -0.41
N SER A 14 21.36 0.78 0.59
CA SER A 14 20.38 -0.28 0.38
C SER A 14 18.95 0.21 0.17
N ARG A 15 18.63 1.48 0.48
CA ARG A 15 17.24 2.00 0.45
C ARG A 15 17.05 3.31 -0.33
N TYR A 16 18.05 4.18 -0.39
CA TYR A 16 17.88 5.55 -0.91
C TYR A 16 18.78 5.85 -2.12
N ALA A 17 20.00 5.31 -2.14
CA ALA A 17 20.96 5.54 -3.21
C ALA A 17 20.52 4.85 -4.51
N ARG A 18 20.37 5.61 -5.61
CA ARG A 18 20.08 5.04 -6.93
C ARG A 18 21.33 4.48 -7.59
N TYR A 19 21.14 3.49 -8.46
CA TYR A 19 22.23 2.94 -9.27
C TYR A 19 22.46 3.85 -10.49
N LYS A 20 23.67 4.38 -10.63
CA LYS A 20 24.11 5.16 -11.79
C LYS A 20 24.73 4.19 -12.79
N TYR A 21 23.99 3.86 -13.85
CA TYR A 21 24.40 2.83 -14.82
C TYR A 21 25.70 3.19 -15.55
N ASP A 22 25.90 4.45 -15.90
CA ASP A 22 27.10 4.92 -16.60
C ASP A 22 28.36 4.80 -15.73
N GLU A 23 28.22 5.06 -14.42
CA GLU A 23 29.32 5.02 -13.45
C GLU A 23 29.46 3.66 -12.75
N LYS A 24 28.55 2.71 -13.02
CA LYS A 24 28.53 1.35 -12.46
C LYS A 24 28.55 1.29 -10.92
N ARG A 25 28.06 2.33 -10.24
CA ARG A 25 28.00 2.44 -8.77
C ARG A 25 26.68 3.03 -8.30
N ARG A 26 26.45 3.01 -6.99
CA ARG A 26 25.33 3.74 -6.37
C ARG A 26 25.73 5.19 -6.07
N GLU A 27 24.73 6.05 -5.96
CA GLU A 27 24.87 7.43 -5.47
C GLU A 27 25.59 7.48 -4.12
N THR A 28 26.41 8.51 -3.89
CA THR A 28 26.86 8.92 -2.55
C THR A 28 25.73 9.65 -1.83
N TRP A 29 25.91 9.94 -0.53
CA TRP A 29 24.94 10.71 0.24
C TRP A 29 24.69 12.09 -0.39
N GLU A 30 25.76 12.81 -0.74
CA GLU A 30 25.66 14.13 -1.35
C GLU A 30 24.95 14.08 -2.71
N GLU A 31 25.21 13.06 -3.54
CA GLU A 31 24.51 12.90 -4.82
C GLU A 31 23.01 12.64 -4.63
N THR A 32 22.63 11.86 -3.62
CA THR A 32 21.22 11.62 -3.28
C THR A 32 20.53 12.91 -2.80
N VAL A 33 21.20 13.70 -1.95
CA VAL A 33 20.68 14.99 -1.47
C VAL A 33 20.58 15.99 -2.63
N GLU A 34 21.59 16.06 -3.48
CA GLU A 34 21.62 16.95 -4.65
C GLU A 34 20.48 16.62 -5.63
N ARG A 35 20.20 15.33 -5.87
CA ARG A 35 19.04 14.90 -6.67
C ARG A 35 17.71 15.38 -6.07
N TYR A 36 17.57 15.31 -4.74
CA TYR A 36 16.38 15.81 -4.05
C TYR A 36 16.18 17.31 -4.27
N PHE A 37 17.23 18.12 -4.05
CA PHE A 37 17.14 19.58 -4.20
C PHE A 37 16.92 19.99 -5.65
N ASN A 38 17.59 19.35 -6.61
CA ASN A 38 17.39 19.64 -8.04
C ASN A 38 15.95 19.38 -8.49
N PHE A 39 15.35 18.28 -8.01
CA PHE A 39 13.95 18.00 -8.29
C PHE A 39 13.02 19.09 -7.75
N PHE A 40 13.15 19.47 -6.47
CA PHE A 40 12.24 20.44 -5.86
C PHE A 40 12.44 21.86 -6.38
N GLN A 41 13.66 22.26 -6.72
CA GLN A 41 13.91 23.55 -7.37
C GLN A 41 13.17 23.65 -8.71
N LEU A 42 13.25 22.60 -9.54
CA LEU A 42 12.52 22.55 -10.80
C LEU A 42 11.00 22.52 -10.56
N HIS A 43 10.54 21.65 -9.65
CA HIS A 43 9.12 21.47 -9.36
C HIS A 43 8.47 22.76 -8.81
N ILE A 44 9.12 23.46 -7.89
CA ILE A 44 8.61 24.73 -7.34
C ILE A 44 8.56 25.82 -8.41
N LYS A 45 9.57 25.87 -9.29
CA LYS A 45 9.56 26.79 -10.42
C LYS A 45 8.40 26.49 -11.37
N GLU A 46 8.16 25.23 -11.71
CA GLU A 46 7.09 24.83 -12.63
C GLU A 46 5.68 25.01 -12.03
N MET A 47 5.50 24.68 -10.76
CA MET A 47 4.18 24.68 -10.11
C MET A 47 3.79 26.02 -9.48
N CYS A 48 4.77 26.83 -9.08
CA CYS A 48 4.53 28.06 -8.32
C CYS A 48 5.15 29.30 -8.96
N ASP A 49 5.89 29.16 -10.08
CA ASP A 49 6.66 30.24 -10.73
C ASP A 49 7.65 30.95 -9.78
N VAL A 50 8.19 30.21 -8.80
CA VAL A 50 9.17 30.72 -7.84
C VAL A 50 10.54 30.14 -8.14
N LYS A 51 11.52 31.02 -8.39
CA LYS A 51 12.93 30.62 -8.51
C LYS A 51 13.62 30.75 -7.16
N LEU A 52 13.98 29.61 -6.57
CA LEU A 52 14.82 29.58 -5.38
C LEU A 52 16.25 30.00 -5.72
N THR A 53 16.87 30.80 -4.85
CA THR A 53 18.25 31.26 -5.01
C THR A 53 19.21 30.39 -4.20
N ASP A 54 20.48 30.32 -4.60
CA ASP A 54 21.51 29.57 -3.88
C ASP A 54 21.64 30.02 -2.42
N LYS A 55 21.43 31.32 -2.16
CA LYS A 55 21.38 31.88 -0.80
C LYS A 55 20.35 31.22 0.11
N VAL A 56 19.24 30.73 -0.46
CA VAL A 56 18.18 30.02 0.28
C VAL A 56 18.46 28.53 0.33
N ILE A 57 18.93 27.95 -0.77
CA ILE A 57 19.10 26.49 -0.91
C ILE A 57 20.34 26.00 -0.15
N ASP A 58 21.47 26.69 -0.23
CA ASP A 58 22.76 26.23 0.29
C ASP A 58 22.73 25.96 1.80
N PRO A 59 22.14 26.83 2.65
CA PRO A 59 22.05 26.55 4.08
C PRO A 59 21.22 25.30 4.38
N ILE A 60 20.08 25.14 3.69
CA ILE A 60 19.16 24.00 3.89
C ILE A 60 19.81 22.71 3.39
N ARG A 61 20.47 22.75 2.22
CA ARG A 61 21.20 21.63 1.65
C ARG A 61 22.33 21.18 2.55
N SER A 62 23.10 22.13 3.08
CA SER A 62 24.19 21.86 4.02
C SER A 62 23.68 21.21 5.30
N ALA A 63 22.58 21.72 5.86
CA ALA A 63 21.95 21.14 7.04
C ALA A 63 21.48 19.69 6.80
N VAL A 64 20.97 19.37 5.60
CA VAL A 64 20.62 17.99 5.22
C VAL A 64 21.86 17.11 5.05
N ILE A 65 22.89 17.60 4.37
CA ILE A 65 24.16 16.87 4.17
C ILE A 65 24.79 16.53 5.53
N ASN A 66 24.79 17.48 6.46
CA ASN A 66 25.33 17.36 7.81
C ASN A 66 24.41 16.60 8.78
N LEU A 67 23.23 16.13 8.32
CA LEU A 67 22.24 15.42 9.13
C LEU A 67 21.67 16.24 10.30
N GLU A 68 21.72 17.57 10.22
CA GLU A 68 21.11 18.50 11.18
C GLU A 68 19.57 18.49 11.05
N VAL A 69 19.08 18.30 9.82
CA VAL A 69 17.66 18.13 9.50
C VAL A 69 17.49 17.04 8.44
N MET A 70 16.34 16.36 8.44
CA MET A 70 16.03 15.33 7.43
C MET A 70 14.83 15.75 6.58
N PRO A 71 14.94 15.68 5.24
CA PRO A 71 13.81 15.95 4.36
C PRO A 71 12.83 14.77 4.37
N SER A 72 11.75 14.88 3.58
CA SER A 72 10.87 13.74 3.33
C SER A 72 11.68 12.54 2.82
N MET A 73 11.81 11.52 3.66
CA MET A 73 12.48 10.26 3.31
C MET A 73 11.87 9.61 2.07
N ARG A 74 10.58 9.84 1.82
CA ARG A 74 9.89 9.38 0.63
C ARG A 74 10.44 10.05 -0.61
N CYS A 75 10.46 11.37 -0.61
CA CYS A 75 10.96 12.15 -1.73
C CYS A 75 12.47 12.01 -1.89
N LEU A 76 13.23 11.71 -0.83
CA LEU A 76 14.65 11.37 -0.95
C LEU A 76 14.86 10.12 -1.83
N MET A 77 13.97 9.13 -1.70
CA MET A 77 13.94 7.95 -2.55
C MET A 77 13.39 8.24 -3.97
N THR A 78 12.30 9.01 -4.08
CA THR A 78 11.54 9.12 -5.33
C THR A 78 11.83 10.37 -6.18
N ALA A 79 12.47 11.42 -5.64
CA ALA A 79 12.81 12.64 -6.37
C ALA A 79 13.53 12.37 -7.70
N GLY A 80 13.13 13.09 -8.75
CA GLY A 80 13.48 12.85 -10.15
C GLY A 80 12.34 12.16 -10.90
N ASP A 81 12.67 11.33 -11.90
CA ASP A 81 11.70 10.70 -12.82
C ASP A 81 10.52 9.97 -12.17
N ALA A 82 10.71 9.35 -11.01
CA ALA A 82 9.62 8.65 -10.33
C ALA A 82 8.56 9.63 -9.81
N LEU A 83 9.01 10.67 -9.11
CA LEU A 83 8.12 11.67 -8.52
C LEU A 83 7.54 12.65 -9.55
N SER A 84 8.25 12.91 -10.66
CA SER A 84 7.69 13.72 -11.76
C SER A 84 6.57 12.99 -12.51
N ARG A 85 6.65 11.66 -12.65
CA ARG A 85 5.64 10.86 -13.35
C ARG A 85 4.41 10.56 -12.50
N GLU A 86 4.58 10.43 -11.18
CA GLU A 86 3.51 10.00 -10.28
C GLU A 86 3.66 10.65 -8.90
N ASN A 87 2.82 11.63 -8.60
CA ASN A 87 2.86 12.37 -7.34
C ASN A 87 2.48 11.50 -6.14
N VAL A 88 1.71 10.42 -6.33
CA VAL A 88 1.35 9.48 -5.25
C VAL A 88 2.60 8.96 -4.54
N CYS A 89 3.70 8.76 -5.26
CA CYS A 89 4.94 8.28 -4.67
C CYS A 89 5.71 9.31 -3.82
N GLY A 90 5.21 10.55 -3.70
CA GLY A 90 5.68 11.54 -2.74
C GLY A 90 5.06 11.39 -1.36
N TYR A 91 3.95 10.65 -1.24
CA TYR A 91 3.24 10.42 0.00
C TYR A 91 3.72 9.15 0.70
N ASN A 92 3.74 9.18 2.04
CA ASN A 92 4.11 8.00 2.82
C ASN A 92 2.92 7.09 3.12
N CYS A 93 1.79 7.69 3.47
CA CYS A 93 0.58 7.00 3.88
C CYS A 93 -0.63 7.63 3.18
N SER A 94 -1.65 6.83 2.93
CA SER A 94 -2.97 7.24 2.47
C SER A 94 -4.05 6.48 3.25
N TYR A 95 -5.31 6.82 2.98
CA TYR A 95 -6.47 6.15 3.56
C TYR A 95 -7.54 5.91 2.50
N ILE A 96 -8.23 4.76 2.57
CA ILE A 96 -9.38 4.45 1.73
C ILE A 96 -10.49 3.74 2.51
N ALA A 97 -11.75 4.08 2.26
CA ALA A 97 -12.88 3.29 2.73
C ALA A 97 -13.22 2.21 1.69
N VAL A 98 -13.50 0.98 2.12
CA VAL A 98 -13.95 -0.08 1.22
C VAL A 98 -15.46 0.03 1.07
N ASP A 99 -15.90 0.98 0.24
CA ASP A 99 -17.31 1.29 -0.04
C ASP A 99 -17.73 0.97 -1.48
N SER A 100 -16.79 0.58 -2.33
CA SER A 100 -17.03 0.17 -3.71
C SER A 100 -16.01 -0.88 -4.14
N LEU A 101 -16.33 -1.64 -5.19
CA LEU A 101 -15.38 -2.58 -5.80
C LEU A 101 -14.11 -1.89 -6.31
N ARG A 102 -14.22 -0.59 -6.63
CA ARG A 102 -13.10 0.25 -7.09
C ARG A 102 -12.01 0.44 -6.02
N SER A 103 -12.38 0.35 -4.74
CA SER A 103 -11.42 0.53 -3.64
C SER A 103 -10.26 -0.47 -3.71
N PHE A 104 -10.49 -1.67 -4.27
CA PHE A 104 -9.46 -2.70 -4.40
C PHE A 104 -8.40 -2.37 -5.47
N ASP A 105 -8.81 -1.91 -6.66
CA ASP A 105 -7.84 -1.53 -7.71
C ASP A 105 -7.08 -0.25 -7.39
N GLU A 106 -7.73 0.71 -6.74
CA GLU A 106 -7.07 1.92 -6.25
C GLU A 106 -6.04 1.61 -5.17
N MET A 107 -6.38 0.73 -4.22
CA MET A 107 -5.44 0.27 -3.21
C MET A 107 -4.21 -0.39 -3.84
N LEU A 108 -4.39 -1.27 -4.82
CA LEU A 108 -3.29 -1.88 -5.56
C LEU A 108 -2.41 -0.79 -6.21
N TYR A 109 -3.02 0.18 -6.90
CA TYR A 109 -2.29 1.26 -7.56
C TYR A 109 -1.46 2.10 -6.58
N VAL A 110 -2.04 2.50 -5.46
CA VAL A 110 -1.37 3.32 -4.45
C VAL A 110 -0.22 2.57 -3.80
N LEU A 111 -0.42 1.30 -3.43
CA LEU A 111 0.63 0.45 -2.87
C LEU A 111 1.79 0.25 -3.85
N MET A 112 1.50 0.06 -5.15
CA MET A 112 2.55 -0.07 -6.17
C MET A 112 3.40 1.20 -6.35
N ASN A 113 2.90 2.36 -5.88
CA ASN A 113 3.66 3.60 -5.82
C ASN A 113 4.46 3.75 -4.52
N GLY A 114 4.39 2.77 -3.63
CA GLY A 114 5.14 2.70 -2.38
C GLY A 114 4.46 3.41 -1.21
N THR A 115 3.26 3.94 -1.42
CA THR A 115 2.49 4.65 -0.40
C THR A 115 1.72 3.63 0.41
N GLY A 116 1.91 3.60 1.72
CA GLY A 116 1.15 2.71 2.61
C GLY A 116 -0.32 3.10 2.61
N VAL A 117 -1.21 2.11 2.73
CA VAL A 117 -2.66 2.34 2.68
C VAL A 117 -3.27 1.90 3.99
N GLY A 118 -3.81 2.84 4.75
CA GLY A 118 -4.81 2.52 5.76
C GLY A 118 -6.16 2.30 5.08
N PHE A 119 -6.93 1.32 5.53
CA PHE A 119 -8.24 1.06 4.96
C PHE A 119 -9.29 0.79 6.03
N SER A 120 -10.55 1.09 5.73
CA SER A 120 -11.68 0.75 6.59
C SER A 120 -12.60 -0.25 5.94
N VAL A 121 -12.85 -1.34 6.66
CA VAL A 121 -13.86 -2.37 6.38
C VAL A 121 -15.02 -2.27 7.36
N GLU A 122 -15.24 -1.09 7.94
CA GLU A 122 -16.42 -0.85 8.76
C GLU A 122 -17.70 -1.07 7.95
N ARG A 123 -18.72 -1.60 8.63
CA ARG A 123 -20.02 -2.02 8.10
C ARG A 123 -20.69 -0.95 7.26
N GLN A 124 -20.64 0.32 7.67
CA GLN A 124 -21.26 1.42 6.92
C GLN A 124 -20.63 1.65 5.53
N TYR A 125 -19.41 1.16 5.30
CA TYR A 125 -18.76 1.19 4.00
C TYR A 125 -19.01 -0.11 3.24
N VAL A 126 -18.73 -1.25 3.88
CA VAL A 126 -18.84 -2.58 3.24
C VAL A 126 -20.29 -2.86 2.79
N GLN A 127 -21.29 -2.33 3.48
CA GLN A 127 -22.70 -2.45 3.05
C GLN A 127 -23.02 -1.73 1.73
N ASN A 128 -22.17 -0.82 1.25
CA ASN A 128 -22.35 -0.16 -0.05
C ASN A 128 -21.91 -1.04 -1.23
N LEU A 129 -21.19 -2.13 -0.97
CA LEU A 129 -20.83 -3.11 -1.99
C LEU A 129 -22.07 -3.79 -2.57
N PRO A 130 -22.03 -4.16 -3.88
CA PRO A 130 -23.11 -4.90 -4.50
C PRO A 130 -23.23 -6.31 -3.91
N VAL A 131 -24.41 -6.91 -4.07
CA VAL A 131 -24.57 -8.36 -3.89
C VAL A 131 -23.82 -9.04 -5.04
N ILE A 132 -23.00 -10.04 -4.70
CA ILE A 132 -22.26 -10.83 -5.68
C ILE A 132 -23.24 -11.81 -6.33
N ASN A 133 -23.09 -12.06 -7.64
CA ASN A 133 -23.93 -13.00 -8.37
C ASN A 133 -23.99 -14.37 -7.66
N GLU A 134 -25.16 -15.01 -7.70
CA GLU A 134 -25.40 -16.34 -7.14
C GLU A 134 -24.68 -17.43 -7.94
N GLU A 135 -24.52 -17.23 -9.25
CA GLU A 135 -23.92 -18.21 -10.15
C GLU A 135 -22.62 -17.70 -10.74
N PHE A 136 -21.66 -18.62 -10.91
CA PHE A 136 -20.36 -18.35 -11.51
C PHE A 136 -20.14 -19.24 -12.72
N HIS A 137 -19.82 -18.60 -13.84
CA HIS A 137 -19.58 -19.26 -15.12
C HIS A 137 -18.20 -18.88 -15.65
N ASP A 138 -17.41 -19.88 -16.07
CA ASP A 138 -16.16 -19.61 -16.77
C ASP A 138 -16.45 -18.98 -18.13
N THR A 139 -15.70 -17.95 -18.50
CA THR A 139 -15.90 -17.20 -19.75
C THR A 139 -14.68 -17.26 -20.66
N ASP A 140 -14.88 -16.96 -21.94
CA ASP A 140 -13.79 -16.80 -22.91
C ASP A 140 -13.17 -15.39 -22.89
N THR A 141 -13.63 -14.51 -22.00
CA THR A 141 -13.03 -13.20 -21.77
C THR A 141 -11.58 -13.38 -21.29
N VAL A 142 -10.64 -12.70 -21.93
CA VAL A 142 -9.21 -12.72 -21.56
C VAL A 142 -8.74 -11.32 -21.20
N ILE A 143 -8.42 -11.13 -19.92
CA ILE A 143 -7.84 -9.87 -19.41
C ILE A 143 -6.38 -9.80 -19.85
N ILE A 144 -6.03 -8.78 -20.65
CA ILE A 144 -4.66 -8.56 -21.13
C ILE A 144 -3.93 -7.62 -20.16
N VAL A 145 -2.99 -8.15 -19.38
CA VAL A 145 -2.27 -7.35 -18.38
C VAL A 145 -1.10 -6.61 -19.02
N SER A 146 -1.08 -5.29 -18.88
CA SER A 146 0.03 -4.46 -19.35
C SER A 146 1.17 -4.39 -18.32
N ASP A 147 2.42 -4.27 -18.77
CA ASP A 147 3.63 -4.20 -17.93
C ASP A 147 3.84 -2.83 -17.28
N SER A 148 2.84 -2.39 -16.52
CA SER A 148 2.87 -1.14 -15.78
C SER A 148 2.01 -1.24 -14.53
N LYS A 149 2.27 -0.37 -13.54
CA LYS A 149 1.45 -0.27 -12.33
C LYS A 149 -0.02 -0.04 -12.67
N LEU A 150 -0.30 0.88 -13.59
CA LEU A 150 -1.66 1.14 -14.06
C LEU A 150 -2.26 -0.08 -14.78
N GLY A 151 -1.45 -0.84 -15.52
CA GLY A 151 -1.87 -2.08 -16.18
C GLY A 151 -2.34 -3.14 -15.18
N TRP A 152 -1.61 -3.33 -14.08
CA TRP A 152 -1.97 -4.24 -13.00
C TRP A 152 -3.26 -3.80 -12.30
N ALA A 153 -3.38 -2.51 -11.96
CA ALA A 153 -4.59 -1.97 -11.34
C ALA A 153 -5.83 -2.13 -12.24
N LYS A 154 -5.72 -1.78 -13.54
CA LYS A 154 -6.80 -1.97 -14.51
C LYS A 154 -7.23 -3.43 -14.66
N ALA A 155 -6.26 -4.35 -14.68
CA ALA A 155 -6.55 -5.77 -14.78
C ALA A 155 -7.27 -6.31 -13.53
N LEU A 156 -6.85 -5.88 -12.33
CA LEU A 156 -7.56 -6.23 -11.10
C LEU A 156 -8.98 -5.66 -11.08
N LYS A 157 -9.16 -4.41 -11.52
CA LYS A 157 -10.48 -3.79 -11.67
C LYS A 157 -11.38 -4.62 -12.57
N GLU A 158 -10.91 -4.95 -13.77
CA GLU A 158 -11.69 -5.74 -14.74
C GLU A 158 -12.07 -7.10 -14.16
N LEU A 159 -11.13 -7.81 -13.52
CA LEU A 159 -11.39 -9.08 -12.86
C LEU A 159 -12.49 -8.93 -11.79
N ILE A 160 -12.35 -8.00 -10.86
CA ILE A 160 -13.28 -7.83 -9.74
C ILE A 160 -14.70 -7.52 -10.23
N PHE A 161 -14.83 -6.68 -11.25
CA PHE A 161 -16.14 -6.35 -11.81
C PHE A 161 -16.78 -7.54 -12.54
N LEU A 162 -16.00 -8.34 -13.26
CA LEU A 162 -16.48 -9.57 -13.89
C LEU A 162 -16.92 -10.60 -12.84
N LEU A 163 -16.13 -10.79 -11.77
CA LEU A 163 -16.46 -11.69 -10.68
C LEU A 163 -17.72 -11.27 -9.93
N ALA A 164 -17.91 -9.97 -9.69
CA ALA A 164 -19.15 -9.46 -9.09
C ALA A 164 -20.38 -9.80 -9.95
N GLY A 165 -20.21 -9.82 -11.27
CA GLY A 165 -21.23 -10.23 -12.24
C GLY A 165 -21.35 -11.75 -12.45
N GLY A 166 -20.61 -12.59 -11.72
CA GLY A 166 -20.65 -14.05 -11.87
C GLY A 166 -19.85 -14.60 -13.06
N GLN A 167 -18.95 -13.79 -13.63
CA GLN A 167 -18.12 -14.19 -14.75
C GLN A 167 -16.69 -14.45 -14.26
N VAL A 168 -16.17 -15.66 -14.52
CA VAL A 168 -14.79 -16.03 -14.21
C VAL A 168 -13.97 -15.95 -15.50
N PRO A 169 -13.18 -14.87 -15.71
CA PRO A 169 -12.39 -14.70 -16.92
C PRO A 169 -11.05 -15.43 -16.84
N LYS A 170 -10.40 -15.55 -18.00
CA LYS A 170 -8.98 -15.91 -18.12
C LYS A 170 -8.13 -14.64 -18.13
N TRP A 171 -6.81 -14.76 -17.95
CA TRP A 171 -5.89 -13.63 -18.02
C TRP A 171 -4.59 -14.00 -18.73
N ASN A 172 -3.97 -13.01 -19.37
CA ASN A 172 -2.71 -13.14 -20.08
C ASN A 172 -1.65 -12.23 -19.45
N LEU A 173 -0.63 -12.85 -18.85
CA LEU A 173 0.50 -12.20 -18.19
C LEU A 173 1.77 -12.15 -19.06
N SER A 174 1.72 -12.59 -20.31
CA SER A 174 2.91 -12.68 -21.20
C SER A 174 3.64 -11.36 -21.42
N ARG A 175 2.93 -10.23 -21.25
CA ARG A 175 3.53 -8.89 -21.38
C ARG A 175 4.26 -8.45 -20.12
N VAL A 176 3.93 -9.02 -18.95
CA VAL A 176 4.53 -8.65 -17.67
C VAL A 176 5.97 -9.14 -17.61
N ARG A 177 6.89 -8.25 -17.26
CA ARG A 177 8.32 -8.57 -17.19
C ARG A 177 8.61 -9.69 -16.19
N PRO A 178 9.64 -10.52 -16.42
CA PRO A 178 10.00 -11.61 -15.52
C PRO A 178 10.55 -11.10 -14.18
N ALA A 179 10.52 -11.98 -13.17
CA ALA A 179 11.11 -11.72 -11.88
C ALA A 179 12.61 -11.38 -12.01
N GLY A 180 13.08 -10.42 -11.23
CA GLY A 180 14.47 -9.97 -11.27
C GLY A 180 14.79 -8.91 -12.33
N ALA A 181 13.86 -8.60 -13.25
CA ALA A 181 14.04 -7.56 -14.26
C ALA A 181 14.23 -6.17 -13.61
N PRO A 182 15.17 -5.33 -14.09
CA PRO A 182 15.41 -4.01 -13.50
C PRO A 182 14.22 -3.05 -13.61
N LEU A 183 13.97 -2.30 -12.54
CA LEU A 183 12.99 -1.21 -12.50
C LEU A 183 13.72 0.13 -12.64
N LYS A 184 13.72 0.71 -13.85
CA LYS A 184 14.52 1.91 -14.15
C LYS A 184 14.08 3.16 -13.37
N THR A 185 12.78 3.36 -13.20
CA THR A 185 12.24 4.60 -12.61
C THR A 185 12.32 4.62 -11.08
N PHE A 186 11.84 3.56 -10.41
CA PHE A 186 11.78 3.47 -8.95
C PHE A 186 13.02 2.81 -8.32
N GLY A 187 13.93 2.28 -9.16
CA GLY A 187 15.02 1.42 -8.71
C GLY A 187 14.54 0.03 -8.29
N GLY A 188 15.49 -0.90 -8.17
CA GLY A 188 15.22 -2.26 -7.72
C GLY A 188 14.86 -3.25 -8.82
N ARG A 189 14.21 -4.35 -8.45
CA ARG A 189 13.90 -5.47 -9.33
C ARG A 189 12.40 -5.83 -9.29
N ALA A 190 11.87 -6.29 -10.41
CA ALA A 190 10.49 -6.74 -10.54
C ALA A 190 10.26 -8.07 -9.80
N SER A 191 9.05 -8.25 -9.27
CA SER A 191 8.60 -9.49 -8.65
C SER A 191 8.19 -10.56 -9.66
N GLY A 192 7.98 -10.19 -10.92
CA GLY A 192 7.45 -11.07 -11.95
C GLY A 192 5.91 -11.14 -11.93
N PRO A 193 5.31 -11.95 -12.82
CA PRO A 193 3.86 -12.06 -12.95
C PRO A 193 3.18 -12.89 -11.85
N GLN A 194 3.89 -13.84 -11.24
CA GLN A 194 3.32 -14.82 -10.31
C GLN A 194 2.48 -14.21 -9.17
N PRO A 195 2.94 -13.14 -8.48
CA PRO A 195 2.15 -12.56 -7.40
C PRO A 195 0.79 -12.04 -7.88
N LEU A 196 0.70 -11.45 -9.08
CA LEU A 196 -0.57 -10.98 -9.61
C LEU A 196 -1.52 -12.15 -9.92
N GLU A 197 -0.98 -13.25 -10.43
CA GLU A 197 -1.76 -14.48 -10.64
C GLU A 197 -2.32 -15.02 -9.32
N ASP A 198 -1.52 -15.05 -8.26
CA ASP A 198 -1.95 -15.51 -6.94
C ASP A 198 -3.05 -14.61 -6.36
N LEU A 199 -2.97 -13.29 -6.58
CA LEU A 199 -4.04 -12.36 -6.21
C LEU A 199 -5.34 -12.66 -6.98
N PHE A 200 -5.25 -12.91 -8.29
CA PHE A 200 -6.43 -13.19 -9.11
C PHE A 200 -7.14 -14.46 -8.65
N ARG A 201 -6.38 -15.54 -8.42
CA ARG A 201 -6.92 -16.80 -7.88
C ARG A 201 -7.54 -16.63 -6.51
N PHE A 202 -6.90 -15.86 -5.64
CA PHE A 202 -7.42 -15.56 -4.30
C PHE A 202 -8.74 -14.78 -4.36
N ALA A 203 -8.82 -13.75 -5.21
CA ALA A 203 -10.05 -12.99 -5.41
C ALA A 203 -11.17 -13.87 -5.95
N ILE A 204 -10.91 -14.75 -6.92
CA ILE A 204 -11.92 -15.69 -7.45
C ILE A 204 -12.52 -16.56 -6.34
N ASN A 205 -11.68 -17.11 -5.47
CA ASN A 205 -12.14 -17.97 -4.37
C ASN A 205 -13.06 -17.20 -3.41
N ILE A 206 -12.65 -16.00 -2.98
CA ILE A 206 -13.48 -15.18 -2.09
C ILE A 206 -14.82 -14.81 -2.76
N PHE A 207 -14.81 -14.41 -4.02
CA PHE A 207 -16.04 -14.02 -4.71
C PHE A 207 -16.98 -15.22 -4.89
N ARG A 208 -16.46 -16.42 -5.17
CA ARG A 208 -17.26 -17.66 -5.24
C ARG A 208 -17.87 -18.02 -3.87
N GLU A 209 -17.12 -17.88 -2.78
CA GLU A 209 -17.63 -18.11 -1.42
C GLU A 209 -18.68 -17.08 -1.00
N ALA A 210 -18.68 -15.91 -1.66
CA ALA A 210 -19.64 -14.83 -1.44
C ALA A 210 -20.85 -14.84 -2.38
N ALA A 211 -21.05 -15.90 -3.17
CA ALA A 211 -22.17 -16.04 -4.08
C ALA A 211 -23.52 -15.73 -3.40
N GLY A 212 -24.34 -14.88 -4.02
CA GLY A 212 -25.67 -14.50 -3.54
C GLY A 212 -25.69 -13.57 -2.33
N ARG A 213 -24.54 -13.08 -1.87
CA ARG A 213 -24.44 -12.16 -0.72
C ARG A 213 -23.45 -11.04 -0.98
N LYS A 214 -23.42 -10.07 -0.06
CA LYS A 214 -22.36 -9.06 -0.04
C LYS A 214 -21.09 -9.65 0.58
N LEU A 215 -19.94 -9.12 0.18
CA LEU A 215 -18.68 -9.39 0.88
C LEU A 215 -18.81 -8.95 2.34
N THR A 216 -18.25 -9.75 3.24
CA THR A 216 -18.10 -9.43 4.65
C THR A 216 -16.91 -8.51 4.88
N SER A 217 -16.85 -7.88 6.04
CA SER A 217 -15.69 -7.09 6.48
C SER A 217 -14.39 -7.89 6.46
N LEU A 218 -14.44 -9.17 6.86
CA LEU A 218 -13.27 -10.05 6.86
C LEU A 218 -12.80 -10.40 5.44
N GLU A 219 -13.71 -10.67 4.51
CA GLU A 219 -13.38 -10.93 3.10
C GLU A 219 -12.77 -9.68 2.43
N CYS A 220 -13.35 -8.51 2.68
CA CYS A 220 -12.77 -7.24 2.23
C CYS A 220 -11.37 -7.03 2.81
N HIS A 221 -11.19 -7.32 4.11
CA HIS A 221 -9.89 -7.24 4.79
C HIS A 221 -8.87 -8.19 4.16
N ASP A 222 -9.27 -9.42 3.86
CA ASP A 222 -8.43 -10.44 3.25
C ASP A 222 -8.00 -10.06 1.83
N ILE A 223 -8.91 -9.52 0.99
CA ILE A 223 -8.57 -9.01 -0.34
C ILE A 223 -7.55 -7.86 -0.22
N CYS A 224 -7.79 -6.89 0.67
CA CYS A 224 -6.87 -5.78 0.92
C CYS A 224 -5.47 -6.27 1.38
N CYS A 225 -5.42 -7.24 2.28
CA CYS A 225 -4.17 -7.85 2.73
C CYS A 225 -3.45 -8.61 1.62
N LYS A 226 -4.19 -9.37 0.79
CA LYS A 226 -3.63 -10.07 -0.37
C LYS A 226 -3.06 -9.10 -1.40
N ILE A 227 -3.73 -7.98 -1.66
CA ILE A 227 -3.23 -6.91 -2.52
C ILE A 227 -1.87 -6.40 -2.00
N ALA A 228 -1.75 -6.17 -0.70
CA ALA A 228 -0.47 -5.74 -0.12
C ALA A 228 0.64 -6.79 -0.21
N GLU A 229 0.28 -8.08 -0.13
CA GLU A 229 1.24 -9.18 -0.21
C GLU A 229 1.92 -9.24 -1.56
N VAL A 230 1.17 -8.98 -2.64
CA VAL A 230 1.69 -9.08 -4.00
C VAL A 230 2.48 -7.84 -4.43
N VAL A 231 2.50 -6.80 -3.60
CA VAL A 231 3.22 -5.55 -3.86
C VAL A 231 4.52 -5.49 -3.04
N VAL A 232 5.64 -5.55 -3.75
CA VAL A 232 6.98 -5.28 -3.21
C VAL A 232 7.65 -4.18 -4.01
N VAL A 233 7.67 -2.96 -3.46
CA VAL A 233 8.19 -1.79 -4.18
C VAL A 233 9.71 -1.84 -4.24
N GLY A 234 10.23 -1.76 -5.47
CA GLY A 234 11.66 -1.87 -5.75
C GLY A 234 12.26 -3.23 -5.37
N GLY A 235 11.44 -4.27 -5.10
CA GLY A 235 11.92 -5.55 -4.60
C GLY A 235 12.50 -5.51 -3.18
N VAL A 236 12.31 -4.41 -2.45
CA VAL A 236 12.97 -4.18 -1.15
C VAL A 236 11.98 -3.73 -0.07
N ARG A 237 10.94 -2.97 -0.41
CA ARG A 237 10.00 -2.42 0.56
C ARG A 237 8.67 -3.15 0.50
N ARG A 238 8.35 -3.88 1.57
CA ARG A 238 7.04 -4.50 1.78
C ARG A 238 5.99 -3.44 2.06
N SER A 239 4.76 -3.70 1.62
CA SER A 239 3.58 -2.93 2.01
C SER A 239 3.35 -3.06 3.52
N ALA A 240 2.75 -2.02 4.10
CA ALA A 240 2.28 -2.02 5.48
C ALA A 240 0.91 -1.34 5.51
N LEU A 241 -0.04 -1.96 6.21
CA LEU A 241 -1.43 -1.52 6.26
C LEU A 241 -1.89 -1.29 7.70
N ILE A 242 -2.91 -0.46 7.84
CA ILE A 242 -3.79 -0.45 9.01
C ILE A 242 -5.21 -0.77 8.55
N SER A 243 -5.88 -1.70 9.24
CA SER A 243 -7.25 -2.11 8.93
C SER A 243 -8.20 -1.65 10.03
N LEU A 244 -9.15 -0.78 9.71
CA LEU A 244 -10.16 -0.31 10.64
C LEU A 244 -11.46 -1.09 10.47
N SER A 245 -12.04 -1.55 11.59
CA SER A 245 -13.33 -2.25 11.63
C SER A 245 -14.19 -1.73 12.77
N ASN A 246 -15.51 -1.95 12.74
CA ASN A 246 -16.36 -1.55 13.88
C ASN A 246 -15.97 -2.30 15.15
N LEU A 247 -16.21 -1.66 16.30
CA LEU A 247 -16.04 -2.30 17.61
C LEU A 247 -16.88 -3.58 17.73
N SER A 248 -18.09 -3.60 17.18
CA SER A 248 -19.00 -4.76 17.22
C SER A 248 -18.71 -5.84 16.16
N ASP A 249 -17.62 -5.72 15.40
CA ASP A 249 -17.27 -6.70 14.37
C ASP A 249 -16.43 -7.85 14.95
N ASP A 250 -17.12 -8.92 15.34
CA ASP A 250 -16.52 -10.11 15.94
C ASP A 250 -15.60 -10.88 14.96
N ARG A 251 -15.95 -10.90 13.67
CA ARG A 251 -15.11 -11.55 12.64
C ARG A 251 -13.75 -10.86 12.55
N MET A 252 -13.76 -9.54 12.58
CA MET A 252 -12.53 -8.74 12.56
C MET A 252 -11.76 -8.81 13.88
N ARG A 253 -12.46 -8.86 15.02
CA ARG A 253 -11.85 -9.07 16.34
C ARG A 253 -11.02 -10.35 16.37
N HIS A 254 -11.50 -11.43 15.77
CA HIS A 254 -10.83 -12.73 15.72
C HIS A 254 -10.08 -13.02 14.41
N ALA A 255 -9.91 -12.04 13.52
CA ALA A 255 -9.24 -12.23 12.23
C ALA A 255 -7.80 -12.79 12.35
N LYS A 256 -7.13 -12.48 13.46
CA LYS A 256 -5.78 -12.96 13.81
C LYS A 256 -5.77 -13.85 15.05
N ALA A 257 -6.85 -14.55 15.32
CA ALA A 257 -6.90 -15.60 16.34
C ALA A 257 -6.53 -16.98 15.73
N GLY A 258 -6.15 -17.93 16.58
CA GLY A 258 -5.78 -19.29 16.14
C GLY A 258 -4.57 -19.30 15.20
N ARG A 259 -4.46 -20.34 14.35
CA ARG A 259 -3.33 -20.55 13.41
C ARG A 259 -3.51 -19.78 12.09
N TRP A 260 -3.79 -18.49 12.19
CA TRP A 260 -3.96 -17.62 11.01
C TRP A 260 -2.66 -17.47 10.21
N TRP A 261 -1.49 -17.60 10.85
CA TRP A 261 -0.18 -17.55 10.17
C TRP A 261 0.09 -18.75 9.25
N GLU A 262 -0.71 -19.81 9.33
CA GLU A 262 -0.63 -20.96 8.42
C GLU A 262 -1.66 -20.83 7.29
N SER A 263 -2.90 -20.45 7.64
CA SER A 263 -4.06 -20.47 6.74
C SER A 263 -4.35 -19.14 6.04
N ASN A 264 -3.89 -18.03 6.62
CA ASN A 264 -4.22 -16.66 6.24
C ASN A 264 -3.01 -15.73 6.39
N VAL A 265 -1.87 -16.16 5.85
CA VAL A 265 -0.57 -15.47 5.94
C VAL A 265 -0.63 -14.00 5.52
N GLN A 266 -1.49 -13.68 4.56
CA GLN A 266 -1.67 -12.32 4.03
C GLN A 266 -2.05 -11.33 5.14
N ARG A 267 -2.79 -11.78 6.17
CA ARG A 267 -3.24 -10.94 7.28
C ARG A 267 -2.07 -10.33 8.06
N ALA A 268 -0.86 -10.89 7.96
CA ALA A 268 0.34 -10.35 8.58
C ALA A 268 0.67 -8.91 8.16
N LEU A 269 0.16 -8.44 7.01
CA LEU A 269 0.49 -7.13 6.46
C LEU A 269 -0.33 -5.96 7.01
N ALA A 270 -1.39 -6.24 7.76
CA ALA A 270 -2.22 -5.22 8.37
C ALA A 270 -2.16 -5.29 9.90
N ASN A 271 -1.99 -4.15 10.56
CA ASN A 271 -2.34 -4.01 11.97
C ASN A 271 -3.82 -3.62 12.05
N ASN A 272 -4.61 -4.34 12.82
CA ASN A 272 -6.05 -4.19 12.90
C ASN A 272 -6.41 -3.28 14.06
N SER A 273 -7.40 -2.41 13.89
CA SER A 273 -7.90 -1.56 14.98
C SER A 273 -9.42 -1.50 15.00
N ALA A 274 -9.99 -1.59 16.20
CA ALA A 274 -11.39 -1.29 16.45
C ALA A 274 -11.62 0.22 16.38
N CYS A 275 -12.60 0.64 15.58
CA CYS A 275 -13.00 2.02 15.46
C CYS A 275 -14.11 2.35 16.47
N TYR A 276 -13.81 3.25 17.40
CA TYR A 276 -14.74 3.79 18.40
C TYR A 276 -15.34 5.09 17.86
N THR A 277 -16.65 5.08 17.64
CA THR A 277 -17.42 6.25 17.17
C THR A 277 -18.10 6.99 18.30
N GLU A 278 -18.21 6.36 19.47
CA GLU A 278 -18.78 6.87 20.70
C GLU A 278 -18.09 6.21 21.90
N LYS A 279 -18.40 6.67 23.12
CA LYS A 279 -17.93 6.02 24.34
C LYS A 279 -18.61 4.65 24.44
N PRO A 280 -17.85 3.54 24.45
CA PRO A 280 -18.43 2.21 24.54
C PRO A 280 -19.03 1.99 25.94
N ASP A 281 -20.02 1.10 26.03
CA ASP A 281 -20.40 0.53 27.31
C ASP A 281 -19.20 -0.21 27.95
N MET A 282 -19.13 -0.20 29.29
CA MET A 282 -18.04 -0.85 30.01
C MET A 282 -17.92 -2.33 29.69
N GLY A 283 -19.03 -3.04 29.50
CA GLY A 283 -19.02 -4.47 29.13
C GLY A 283 -18.36 -4.71 27.77
N ILE A 284 -18.72 -3.91 26.76
CA ILE A 284 -18.15 -4.00 25.40
C ILE A 284 -16.66 -3.68 25.42
N PHE A 285 -16.27 -2.64 26.17
CA PHE A 285 -14.86 -2.29 26.32
C PHE A 285 -14.06 -3.42 26.99
N MET A 286 -14.60 -4.02 28.05
CA MET A 286 -13.94 -5.12 28.74
C MET A 286 -13.84 -6.38 27.88
N GLU A 287 -14.84 -6.68 27.04
CA GLU A 287 -14.77 -7.77 26.07
C GLU A 287 -13.61 -7.57 25.08
N GLU A 288 -13.48 -6.34 24.56
CA GLU A 288 -12.40 -5.98 23.65
C GLU A 288 -11.02 -6.09 24.32
N TRP A 289 -10.90 -5.60 25.55
CA TRP A 289 -9.67 -5.70 26.34
C TRP A 289 -9.30 -7.15 26.65
N LYS A 290 -10.30 -7.96 26.99
CA LYS A 290 -10.11 -9.39 27.25
C LYS A 290 -9.64 -10.12 25.99
N SER A 291 -10.22 -9.83 24.83
CA SER A 291 -9.77 -10.38 23.54
C SER A 291 -8.31 -10.01 23.24
N LEU A 292 -7.91 -8.76 23.47
CA LEU A 292 -6.52 -8.32 23.31
C LEU A 292 -5.58 -9.13 24.22
N TYR A 293 -5.93 -9.29 25.49
CA TYR A 293 -5.15 -10.08 26.46
C TYR A 293 -5.05 -11.57 26.07
N GLU A 294 -6.18 -12.20 25.74
CA GLU A 294 -6.25 -13.63 25.40
C GLU A 294 -5.51 -13.95 24.09
N SER A 295 -5.54 -13.03 23.13
CA SER A 295 -4.87 -13.23 21.83
C SER A 295 -3.33 -13.31 21.93
N LYS A 296 -2.73 -12.69 22.97
CA LYS A 296 -1.28 -12.52 23.14
C LYS A 296 -0.57 -11.91 21.91
N SER A 297 -1.32 -11.23 21.06
CA SER A 297 -0.85 -10.76 19.75
C SER A 297 -0.52 -9.26 19.73
N GLY A 298 -0.99 -8.51 20.73
CA GLY A 298 -0.99 -7.04 20.69
C GLY A 298 -2.07 -6.46 19.76
N GLU A 299 -2.96 -7.30 19.21
CA GLU A 299 -4.05 -6.94 18.32
C GLU A 299 -5.41 -7.23 18.97
N ARG A 300 -6.47 -6.47 18.67
CA ARG A 300 -6.51 -5.30 17.77
C ARG A 300 -6.29 -3.99 18.53
N GLY A 301 -5.74 -2.99 17.85
CA GLY A 301 -5.58 -1.64 18.36
C GLY A 301 -6.90 -0.89 18.56
N MET A 302 -6.83 0.30 19.15
CA MET A 302 -7.98 1.16 19.40
C MET A 302 -7.84 2.47 18.61
N PHE A 303 -8.85 2.80 17.81
CA PHE A 303 -8.91 4.05 17.06
C PHE A 303 -10.15 4.86 17.45
N ASN A 304 -9.97 6.01 18.10
CA ASN A 304 -11.07 6.90 18.45
C ASN A 304 -11.37 7.87 17.30
N ARG A 305 -12.42 7.59 16.53
CA ARG A 305 -12.81 8.39 15.36
C ARG A 305 -13.36 9.76 15.76
N GLN A 306 -14.06 9.87 16.88
CA GLN A 306 -14.57 11.15 17.34
C GLN A 306 -13.41 12.10 17.70
N ALA A 307 -12.44 11.61 18.47
CA ALA A 307 -11.24 12.38 18.82
C ALA A 307 -10.44 12.77 17.57
N ALA A 308 -10.25 11.84 16.62
CA ALA A 308 -9.58 12.14 15.37
C ALA A 308 -10.28 13.23 14.55
N LYS A 309 -11.62 13.22 14.49
CA LYS A 309 -12.41 14.27 13.84
C LYS A 309 -12.27 15.62 14.56
N SER A 310 -12.34 15.63 15.90
CA SER A 310 -12.21 16.85 16.69
C SER A 310 -10.83 17.48 16.57
N GLN A 311 -9.77 16.69 16.42
CA GLN A 311 -8.40 17.20 16.27
C GLN A 311 -8.10 17.68 14.84
N ALA A 312 -8.80 17.15 13.84
CA ALA A 312 -8.61 17.50 12.43
C ALA A 312 -9.46 18.69 11.96
N ALA A 313 -10.54 19.02 12.70
CA ALA A 313 -11.39 20.17 12.46
C ALA A 313 -10.74 21.47 12.94
#